data_AF-A0A264VZU6-F1
#
_entry.id   AF-A0A264VZU6-F1
#
_cell.length_a   1.000
_cell.length_b   1.000
_cell.length_c   1.000
_cell.angle_alpha   90.00
_cell.angle_beta   90.00
_cell.angle_gamma   90.00
#
_symmetry.space_group_name_H-M   'P 1'
#
loop_
_entity.id
_entity.type
_entity.pdbx_description
1 polymer ?
#
loop_
_entity_poly.entity_id
_entity_poly.type
_entity_poly.pdbx_seq_one_letter_code
_entity_poly.pdbx_strand_id
1 'polypeptide(L)'
;MQQALLDAFQENIALIDTDGIIYATNAAWKRFARQNGAAPDYTDIHRNYLSILTDAGSLEEVNGIQAVLDGKLAFYDSSYACPSPQENRWYLMRVTPLKENEKVVAAVISHRNITLEEQQRREVYDVLESMTDAFYALDTDWRFVYLNDQAACLLRRTKKELLGETIWEAFPETLETDIYNAYVSVATSQKSHVIEQYYPPLETWFEIHIYDWA
;
A
#
# COMPACT_ATOMS: atom_id res chain seq x y z
N MET A 1 -30.53 -9.89 -17.21
CA MET A 1 -30.47 -8.98 -16.05
C MET A 1 -29.11 -9.05 -15.34
N GLN A 2 -28.61 -10.25 -15.00
CA GLN A 2 -27.32 -10.41 -14.30
C GLN A 2 -26.11 -9.80 -15.05
N GLN A 3 -25.97 -10.02 -16.36
CA GLN A 3 -24.85 -9.43 -17.13
C GLN A 3 -24.91 -7.90 -17.20
N ALA A 4 -26.09 -7.32 -17.38
CA ALA A 4 -26.27 -5.86 -17.43
C ALA A 4 -25.90 -5.17 -16.10
N LEU A 5 -26.07 -5.87 -14.98
CA LEU A 5 -25.63 -5.41 -13.67
C LEU A 5 -24.10 -5.43 -13.55
N LEU A 6 -23.44 -6.49 -14.01
CA LEU A 6 -21.97 -6.54 -14.04
C LEU A 6 -21.36 -5.49 -14.96
N ASP A 7 -21.99 -5.23 -16.11
CA ASP A 7 -21.55 -4.23 -17.09
C ASP A 7 -21.77 -2.77 -16.62
N ALA A 8 -22.61 -2.55 -15.61
CA ALA A 8 -22.81 -1.23 -15.01
C ALA A 8 -21.62 -0.78 -14.14
N PHE A 9 -20.81 -1.73 -13.65
CA PHE A 9 -19.59 -1.41 -12.90
C PHE A 9 -18.48 -0.91 -13.83
N GLN A 10 -17.82 0.18 -13.42
CA GLN A 10 -16.67 0.72 -14.15
C GLN A 10 -15.38 -0.05 -13.89
N GLU A 11 -15.30 -0.78 -12.78
CA GLU A 11 -14.18 -1.65 -12.45
C GLU A 11 -14.12 -2.86 -13.39
N ASN A 12 -12.94 -3.38 -13.62
CA ASN A 12 -12.78 -4.63 -14.36
C ASN A 12 -13.17 -5.78 -13.43
N ILE A 13 -14.23 -6.51 -13.76
CA ILE A 13 -14.74 -7.58 -12.89
C ILE A 13 -14.75 -8.93 -13.62
N ALA A 14 -14.24 -9.95 -12.94
CA ALA A 14 -14.39 -11.36 -13.30
C ALA A 14 -14.97 -12.15 -12.12
N LEU A 15 -15.88 -13.07 -12.40
CA LEU A 15 -16.43 -14.03 -11.44
C LEU A 15 -15.81 -15.39 -11.76
N ILE A 16 -15.19 -16.02 -10.77
CA ILE A 16 -14.61 -17.36 -10.87
C ILE A 16 -15.32 -18.33 -9.92
N ASP A 17 -15.40 -19.60 -10.27
CA ASP A 17 -15.85 -20.65 -9.36
C ASP A 17 -14.73 -21.10 -8.39
N THR A 18 -15.02 -22.12 -7.57
CA THR A 18 -14.07 -22.67 -6.59
C THR A 18 -12.87 -23.37 -7.20
N ASP A 19 -12.94 -23.77 -8.47
CA ASP A 19 -11.83 -24.36 -9.21
C ASP A 19 -10.99 -23.29 -9.94
N GLY A 20 -11.38 -22.01 -9.83
CA GLY A 20 -10.71 -20.88 -10.48
C GLY A 20 -11.14 -20.65 -11.92
N ILE A 21 -12.22 -21.29 -12.38
CA ILE A 21 -12.74 -21.17 -13.73
C ILE A 21 -13.60 -19.91 -13.86
N ILE A 22 -13.33 -19.10 -14.88
CA ILE A 22 -14.07 -17.88 -15.17
C ILE A 22 -15.50 -18.23 -15.60
N TYR A 23 -16.46 -17.83 -14.78
CA TYR A 23 -17.90 -17.98 -15.04
C TYR A 23 -18.48 -16.75 -15.76
N ALA A 24 -18.03 -15.55 -15.42
CA ALA A 24 -18.49 -14.32 -16.04
C ALA A 24 -17.43 -13.22 -16.00
N THR A 25 -17.47 -12.31 -16.97
CA THR A 25 -16.66 -11.08 -17.01
C THR A 25 -17.52 -9.92 -17.48
N ASN A 26 -17.20 -8.71 -17.02
CA ASN A 26 -17.89 -7.51 -17.48
C ASN A 26 -17.22 -6.86 -18.71
N ALA A 27 -17.90 -5.90 -19.32
CA ALA A 27 -17.41 -5.17 -20.47
C ALA A 27 -16.09 -4.43 -20.20
N ALA A 28 -15.87 -3.96 -18.96
CA ALA A 28 -14.62 -3.30 -18.55
C ALA A 28 -13.43 -4.27 -18.60
N TRP A 29 -13.58 -5.47 -18.04
CA TRP A 29 -12.58 -6.54 -18.09
C TRP A 29 -12.15 -6.87 -19.52
N LYS A 30 -13.12 -7.03 -20.43
CA LYS A 30 -12.84 -7.31 -21.85
C LYS A 30 -12.09 -6.17 -22.54
N ARG A 31 -12.41 -4.91 -22.21
CA ARG A 31 -11.67 -3.75 -22.74
C ARG A 31 -10.25 -3.71 -22.20
N PHE A 32 -10.07 -3.95 -20.90
CA PHE A 32 -8.76 -3.96 -20.25
C PHE A 32 -7.83 -5.03 -20.85
N ALA A 33 -8.31 -6.26 -21.03
CA ALA A 33 -7.53 -7.33 -21.65
C ALA A 33 -7.05 -6.96 -23.06
N ARG A 34 -7.95 -6.38 -23.89
CA ARG A 34 -7.60 -5.91 -25.24
C ARG A 34 -6.58 -4.78 -25.24
N GLN A 35 -6.70 -3.83 -24.32
CA GLN A 35 -5.78 -2.69 -24.21
C GLN A 35 -4.38 -3.11 -23.78
N ASN A 36 -4.25 -4.18 -23.00
CA ASN A 36 -2.97 -4.72 -22.54
C ASN A 36 -2.41 -5.83 -23.44
N GLY A 37 -2.98 -6.02 -24.64
CA GLY A 37 -2.48 -6.99 -25.61
C GLY A 37 -2.66 -8.45 -25.20
N ALA A 38 -3.55 -8.73 -24.24
CA ALA A 38 -3.85 -10.09 -23.85
C ALA A 38 -4.47 -10.85 -25.04
N ALA A 39 -4.19 -12.15 -25.12
CA ALA A 39 -4.76 -13.01 -26.14
C ALA A 39 -6.31 -12.97 -26.10
N PRO A 40 -7.01 -13.12 -27.23
CA PRO A 40 -8.48 -13.01 -27.27
C PRO A 40 -9.19 -13.96 -26.29
N ASP A 41 -8.58 -15.12 -26.03
CA ASP A 41 -9.08 -16.17 -25.14
C ASP A 41 -8.77 -15.93 -23.65
N TYR A 42 -7.98 -14.90 -23.32
CA TYR A 42 -7.65 -14.51 -21.95
C TYR A 42 -8.88 -14.15 -21.10
N THR A 43 -9.97 -13.73 -21.77
CA THR A 43 -11.24 -13.35 -21.12
C THR A 43 -12.35 -14.36 -21.36
N ASP A 44 -12.03 -15.51 -21.94
CA ASP A 44 -13.03 -16.51 -22.27
C ASP A 44 -13.62 -17.13 -21.02
N ILE A 45 -14.94 -17.23 -21.05
CA ILE A 45 -15.68 -18.01 -20.07
C ILE A 45 -15.20 -19.46 -20.20
N HIS A 46 -15.05 -20.16 -19.07
CA HIS A 46 -14.49 -21.52 -18.94
C HIS A 46 -12.96 -21.64 -18.96
N ARG A 47 -12.20 -20.54 -19.11
CA ARG A 47 -10.75 -20.55 -18.82
C ARG A 47 -10.49 -20.53 -17.32
N ASN A 48 -9.43 -21.21 -16.89
CA ASN A 48 -8.97 -21.17 -15.52
C ASN A 48 -8.06 -19.94 -15.30
N TYR A 49 -8.50 -19.01 -14.44
CA TYR A 49 -7.77 -17.80 -14.13
C TYR A 49 -6.48 -18.07 -13.34
N LEU A 50 -6.48 -19.08 -12.45
CA LEU A 50 -5.29 -19.47 -11.70
C LEU A 50 -4.21 -20.04 -12.62
N SER A 51 -4.59 -20.79 -13.66
CA SER A 51 -3.64 -21.27 -14.67
C SER A 51 -3.00 -20.10 -15.42
N ILE A 52 -3.78 -19.08 -15.80
CA ILE A 52 -3.26 -17.88 -16.46
C ILE A 52 -2.21 -17.17 -15.60
N LEU A 53 -2.47 -17.02 -14.30
CA LEU A 53 -1.51 -16.41 -13.37
C LEU A 53 -0.28 -17.29 -13.15
N THR A 54 -0.48 -18.61 -13.07
CA THR A 54 0.63 -19.57 -12.93
C THR A 54 1.58 -19.50 -14.13
N ASP A 55 1.04 -19.45 -15.35
CA ASP A 55 1.81 -19.33 -16.60
C ASP A 55 2.57 -18.00 -16.68
N ALA A 56 2.05 -16.95 -16.03
CA ALA A 56 2.69 -15.64 -15.92
C ALA A 56 3.73 -15.56 -14.78
N GLY A 57 3.89 -16.62 -13.97
CA GLY A 57 4.80 -16.66 -12.82
C GLY A 57 4.28 -15.97 -11.55
N SER A 58 2.99 -15.63 -11.49
CA SER A 58 2.32 -14.94 -10.39
C SER A 58 1.86 -15.90 -9.28
N LEU A 59 2.81 -16.64 -8.69
CA LEU A 59 2.52 -17.68 -7.69
C LEU A 59 1.92 -17.11 -6.39
N GLU A 60 2.30 -15.90 -6.00
CA GLU A 60 1.78 -15.25 -4.79
C GLU A 60 0.29 -14.95 -4.93
N GLU A 61 -0.11 -14.39 -6.08
CA GLU A 61 -1.50 -14.12 -6.41
C GLU A 61 -2.33 -15.41 -6.47
N VAL A 62 -1.77 -16.48 -7.05
CA VAL A 62 -2.43 -17.80 -7.08
C VAL A 62 -2.70 -18.31 -5.66
N ASN A 63 -1.70 -18.25 -4.78
CA ASN A 63 -1.85 -18.69 -3.39
C ASN A 63 -2.87 -17.84 -2.63
N GLY A 64 -2.86 -16.52 -2.84
CA GLY A 64 -3.81 -15.59 -2.23
C GLY A 64 -5.26 -15.87 -2.66
N ILE A 65 -5.49 -16.05 -3.96
CA ILE A 65 -6.82 -16.39 -4.50
C ILE A 65 -7.28 -17.75 -3.98
N GLN A 66 -6.41 -18.77 -4.01
CA GLN A 66 -6.76 -20.10 -3.50
C GLN A 66 -7.12 -20.06 -2.02
N ALA A 67 -6.42 -19.28 -1.21
CA ALA A 67 -6.75 -19.12 0.21
C ALA A 67 -8.13 -18.48 0.43
N VAL A 68 -8.58 -17.58 -0.45
CA VAL A 68 -9.94 -17.03 -0.42
C VAL A 68 -10.97 -18.08 -0.83
N LEU A 69 -10.71 -18.84 -1.89
CA LEU A 69 -11.60 -19.92 -2.36
C LEU A 69 -11.75 -21.04 -1.33
N ASP A 70 -10.66 -21.39 -0.63
CA ASP A 70 -10.63 -22.33 0.48
C ASP A 70 -11.33 -21.81 1.75
N GLY A 71 -11.75 -20.55 1.77
CA GLY A 71 -12.36 -19.89 2.93
C GLY A 71 -11.38 -19.57 4.07
N LYS A 72 -10.07 -19.64 3.82
CA LYS A 72 -9.01 -19.31 4.80
C LYS A 72 -8.82 -17.81 4.96
N LEU A 73 -9.08 -17.04 3.90
CA LEU A 73 -9.03 -15.58 3.90
C LEU A 73 -10.42 -14.98 3.65
N ALA A 74 -10.71 -13.87 4.34
CA ALA A 74 -11.95 -13.12 4.13
C ALA A 74 -11.96 -12.38 2.79
N PHE A 75 -10.78 -11.95 2.33
CA PHE A 75 -10.50 -11.39 1.01
C PHE A 75 -8.98 -11.42 0.78
N TYR A 76 -8.54 -11.14 -0.44
CA TYR A 76 -7.13 -10.97 -0.78
C TYR A 76 -6.96 -9.75 -1.68
N ASP A 77 -5.93 -8.94 -1.40
CA ASP A 77 -5.58 -7.74 -2.15
C ASP A 77 -4.13 -7.84 -2.63
N SER A 78 -3.87 -7.44 -3.88
CA SER A 78 -2.53 -7.28 -4.42
C SER A 78 -2.48 -6.06 -5.35
N SER A 79 -1.54 -5.15 -5.10
CA SER A 79 -1.28 -4.01 -5.97
C SER A 79 -0.13 -4.32 -6.91
N TYR A 80 -0.32 -4.12 -8.21
CA TYR A 80 0.71 -4.38 -9.22
C TYR A 80 0.80 -3.25 -10.24
N ALA A 81 2.02 -3.02 -10.72
CA ALA A 81 2.27 -2.13 -11.85
C ALA A 81 1.95 -2.87 -13.15
N CYS A 82 1.14 -2.24 -13.99
CA CYS A 82 0.88 -2.66 -15.36
C CYS A 82 1.56 -1.63 -16.28
N PRO A 83 2.86 -1.82 -16.61
CA PRO A 83 3.56 -0.93 -17.51
C PRO A 83 2.99 -1.11 -18.91
N SER A 84 2.38 -0.05 -19.45
CA SER A 84 2.07 0.04 -20.87
C SER A 84 3.14 0.90 -21.57
N PRO A 85 3.32 0.78 -22.89
CA PRO A 85 4.25 1.63 -23.64
C PRO A 85 3.96 3.14 -23.54
N GLN A 86 2.76 3.52 -23.09
CA GLN A 86 2.27 4.91 -23.09
C GLN A 86 2.14 5.47 -21.66
N GLU A 87 1.80 4.64 -20.67
CA GLU A 87 1.54 5.07 -19.28
C GLU A 87 1.91 3.96 -18.28
N ASN A 88 2.52 4.34 -17.16
CA ASN A 88 2.66 3.47 -15.98
C ASN A 88 1.37 3.51 -15.18
N ARG A 89 0.58 2.43 -15.25
CA ARG A 89 -0.68 2.31 -14.50
C ARG A 89 -0.52 1.35 -13.33
N TRP A 90 -1.15 1.70 -12.23
CA TRP A 90 -1.21 0.85 -11.05
C TRP A 90 -2.61 0.30 -10.89
N TYR A 91 -2.71 -0.99 -10.60
CA TYR A 91 -3.97 -1.68 -10.38
C TYR A 91 -3.96 -2.37 -9.02
N LEU A 92 -5.08 -2.27 -8.32
CA LEU A 92 -5.39 -3.10 -7.16
C LEU A 92 -6.26 -4.26 -7.64
N MET A 93 -5.75 -5.48 -7.56
CA MET A 93 -6.55 -6.69 -7.64
C MET A 93 -7.12 -6.98 -6.26
N ARG A 94 -8.44 -7.08 -6.17
CA ARG A 94 -9.16 -7.56 -4.99
C ARG A 94 -9.93 -8.83 -5.31
N VAL A 95 -9.84 -9.82 -4.44
CA VAL A 95 -10.53 -11.11 -4.55
C VAL A 95 -11.43 -11.27 -3.33
N THR A 96 -12.74 -11.29 -3.58
CA THR A 96 -13.76 -11.36 -2.52
C THR A 96 -14.59 -12.62 -2.69
N PRO A 97 -14.74 -13.47 -1.66
CA PRO A 97 -15.51 -14.70 -1.78
C PRO A 97 -17.02 -14.38 -1.85
N LEU A 98 -17.71 -15.06 -2.75
CA LEU A 98 -19.16 -15.15 -2.77
C LEU A 98 -19.56 -16.34 -1.90
N LYS A 99 -20.38 -16.10 -0.88
CA LYS A 99 -20.80 -17.13 0.08
C LYS A 99 -22.29 -17.42 -0.03
N GLU A 100 -22.65 -18.70 -0.05
CA GLU A 100 -24.01 -19.18 0.16
C GLU A 100 -24.03 -20.11 1.37
N ASN A 101 -24.90 -19.85 2.35
CA ASN A 101 -24.97 -20.61 3.59
C ASN A 101 -23.58 -20.76 4.27
N GLU A 102 -22.83 -19.66 4.37
CA GLU A 102 -21.47 -19.57 4.91
C GLU A 102 -20.37 -20.33 4.14
N LYS A 103 -20.72 -21.06 3.08
CA LYS A 103 -19.77 -21.76 2.21
C LYS A 103 -19.39 -20.87 1.03
N VAL A 104 -18.10 -20.83 0.72
CA VAL A 104 -17.61 -20.16 -0.49
C VAL A 104 -18.08 -20.97 -1.70
N VAL A 105 -18.80 -20.33 -2.62
CA VAL A 105 -19.30 -20.95 -3.85
C VAL A 105 -18.64 -20.39 -5.11
N ALA A 106 -18.05 -19.20 -5.01
CA ALA A 106 -17.36 -18.49 -6.08
C ALA A 106 -16.51 -17.37 -5.48
N ALA A 107 -15.72 -16.67 -6.30
CA ALA A 107 -15.08 -15.42 -5.92
C ALA A 107 -15.19 -14.36 -7.02
N VAL A 108 -15.36 -13.11 -6.60
CA VAL A 108 -15.31 -11.94 -7.46
C VAL A 108 -13.89 -11.40 -7.44
N ILE A 109 -13.29 -11.28 -8.61
CA ILE A 109 -12.02 -10.61 -8.85
C ILE A 109 -12.32 -9.25 -9.44
N SER A 110 -11.88 -8.17 -8.79
CA SER A 110 -11.94 -6.83 -9.35
C SER A 110 -10.55 -6.25 -9.52
N HIS A 111 -10.30 -5.60 -10.65
CA HIS A 111 -9.10 -4.78 -10.87
C HIS A 111 -9.52 -3.32 -10.93
N ARG A 112 -9.09 -2.54 -9.94
CA ARG A 112 -9.35 -1.09 -9.85
C ARG A 112 -8.08 -0.33 -10.19
N ASN A 113 -8.18 0.64 -11.08
CA ASN A 113 -7.06 1.54 -11.36
C ASN A 113 -6.84 2.44 -10.14
N ILE A 114 -5.66 2.37 -9.54
CA ILE A 114 -5.24 3.17 -8.37
C ILE A 114 -4.11 4.15 -8.73
N THR A 115 -3.91 4.43 -10.03
CA THR A 115 -2.79 5.25 -10.50
C THR A 115 -2.81 6.65 -9.90
N LEU A 116 -3.98 7.26 -9.77
CA LEU A 116 -4.10 8.60 -9.21
C LEU A 116 -3.75 8.59 -7.72
N GLU A 117 -4.25 7.62 -6.95
CA GLU A 117 -3.93 7.45 -5.54
C GLU A 117 -2.43 7.20 -5.33
N GLU A 118 -1.82 6.37 -6.19
CA GLU A 118 -0.38 6.12 -6.20
C GLU A 118 0.44 7.36 -6.54
N GLN A 119 -0.01 8.15 -7.52
CA GLN A 119 0.62 9.43 -7.90
C GLN A 119 0.53 10.44 -6.77
N GLN A 120 -0.64 10.65 -6.19
CA GLN A 120 -0.83 11.56 -5.06
C GLN A 120 0.03 11.16 -3.86
N ARG A 121 0.11 9.86 -3.55
CA ARG A 121 0.97 9.37 -2.48
C ARG A 121 2.44 9.66 -2.78
N ARG A 122 2.90 9.43 -4.02
CA ARG A 122 4.27 9.74 -4.44
C ARG A 122 4.57 11.23 -4.41
N GLU A 123 3.66 12.08 -4.88
CA GLU A 123 3.83 13.53 -4.86
C GLU A 123 4.09 14.04 -3.44
N VAL A 124 3.37 13.52 -2.43
CA VAL A 124 3.62 13.87 -1.02
C VAL A 124 5.05 13.46 -0.60
N TYR A 125 5.48 12.25 -0.94
CA TYR A 125 6.84 11.80 -0.64
C TYR A 125 7.90 12.62 -1.37
N ASP A 126 7.71 12.91 -2.66
CA ASP A 126 8.63 13.70 -3.47
C ASP A 126 8.77 15.12 -2.91
N VAL A 127 7.66 15.72 -2.46
CA VAL A 127 7.68 17.00 -1.75
C VAL A 127 8.53 16.91 -0.49
N LEU A 128 8.27 15.95 0.41
CA LEU A 128 9.01 15.78 1.66
C LEU A 128 10.51 15.47 1.43
N GLU A 129 10.84 14.70 0.40
CA GLU A 129 12.24 14.41 0.00
C GLU A 129 12.95 15.62 -0.60
N SER A 130 12.22 16.50 -1.28
CA SER A 130 12.76 17.73 -1.86
C SER A 130 12.92 18.88 -0.85
N MET A 131 12.39 18.74 0.37
CA MET A 131 12.54 19.76 1.41
C MET A 131 14.01 19.91 1.82
N THR A 132 14.43 21.15 2.07
CA THR A 132 15.76 21.45 2.63
C THR A 132 15.85 21.13 4.12
N ASP A 133 14.70 21.12 4.79
CA ASP A 133 14.62 20.89 6.23
C ASP A 133 14.56 19.38 6.51
N ALA A 134 15.15 18.98 7.64
CA ALA A 134 15.06 17.61 8.13
C ALA A 134 13.63 17.30 8.57
N PHE A 135 13.02 16.29 7.97
CA PHE A 135 11.68 15.81 8.32
C PHE A 135 11.70 14.31 8.61
N TYR A 136 11.00 13.90 9.67
CA TYR A 136 10.72 12.51 9.97
C TYR A 136 9.38 12.36 10.70
N ALA A 137 8.80 11.17 10.61
CA ALA A 137 7.58 10.80 11.29
C ALA A 137 7.80 9.55 12.15
N LEU A 138 7.18 9.55 13.33
CA LEU A 138 7.18 8.44 14.28
C LEU A 138 5.76 7.86 14.41
N ASP A 139 5.64 6.55 14.58
CA ASP A 139 4.38 5.91 14.96
C ASP A 139 4.07 6.05 16.46
N THR A 140 2.96 5.46 16.90
CA THR A 140 2.51 5.47 18.31
C THR A 140 3.48 4.75 19.26
N ASP A 141 4.36 3.89 18.73
CA ASP A 141 5.40 3.18 19.49
C ASP A 141 6.76 3.91 19.39
N TRP A 142 6.77 5.14 18.87
CA TRP A 142 7.96 5.99 18.68
C TRP A 142 8.98 5.45 17.67
N ARG A 143 8.54 4.61 16.73
CA ARG A 143 9.40 4.06 15.67
C ARG A 143 9.41 4.98 14.47
N PHE A 144 10.57 5.16 13.83
CA PHE A 144 10.63 5.90 12.57
C PHE A 144 9.86 5.16 11.47
N VAL A 145 8.77 5.76 11.00
CA VAL A 145 8.00 5.27 9.85
C VAL A 145 8.35 6.00 8.55
N TYR A 146 8.94 7.19 8.68
CA TYR A 146 9.44 7.97 7.56
C TYR A 146 10.54 8.91 8.01
N LEU A 147 11.50 9.18 7.13
CA LEU A 147 12.45 10.29 7.23
C LEU A 147 12.94 10.64 5.83
N ASN A 148 13.15 11.93 5.56
CA ASN A 148 13.74 12.39 4.30
C ASN A 148 15.28 12.31 4.32
N ASP A 149 15.92 12.53 3.16
CA ASP A 149 17.39 12.49 3.06
C ASP A 149 18.08 13.55 3.93
N GLN A 150 17.46 14.72 4.13
CA GLN A 150 18.01 15.76 4.99
C GLN A 150 18.03 15.35 6.46
N ALA A 151 16.98 14.68 6.94
CA ALA A 151 16.94 14.12 8.30
C ALA A 151 18.01 13.05 8.49
N ALA A 152 18.17 12.13 7.54
CA ALA A 152 19.23 11.11 7.59
C ALA A 152 20.63 11.76 7.67
N CYS A 153 20.87 12.79 6.86
CA CYS A 153 22.13 13.55 6.86
C CYS A 153 22.36 14.24 8.22
N LEU A 154 21.35 14.96 8.72
CA LEU A 154 21.42 15.71 9.97
C LEU A 154 21.64 14.79 11.18
N LEU A 155 20.92 13.65 11.23
CA LEU A 155 21.00 12.65 12.29
C LEU A 155 22.25 11.75 12.18
N ARG A 156 23.05 11.89 11.11
CA ARG A 156 24.25 11.08 10.83
C ARG A 156 23.99 9.57 10.91
N ARG A 157 22.85 9.16 10.32
CA ARG A 157 22.38 7.77 10.24
C ARG A 157 21.69 7.55 8.91
N THR A 158 21.76 6.34 8.38
CA THR A 158 21.08 5.99 7.13
C THR A 158 19.60 5.73 7.37
N LYS A 159 18.76 5.93 6.34
CA LYS A 159 17.33 5.57 6.40
C LYS A 159 17.12 4.11 6.79
N LYS A 160 17.99 3.21 6.29
CA LYS A 160 17.91 1.78 6.56
C LYS A 160 18.17 1.43 8.03
N GLU A 161 19.02 2.18 8.71
CA GLU A 161 19.28 1.99 10.14
C GLU A 161 18.10 2.46 10.97
N LEU A 162 17.56 3.64 10.66
CA LEU A 162 16.52 4.26 11.49
C LEU A 162 15.10 3.72 11.25
N LEU A 163 14.73 3.35 10.02
CA LEU A 163 13.35 2.92 9.72
C LEU A 163 12.97 1.65 10.51
N GLY A 164 11.90 1.75 11.29
CA GLY A 164 11.40 0.71 12.20
C GLY A 164 12.07 0.68 13.57
N GLU A 165 13.19 1.40 13.76
CA GLU A 165 13.87 1.54 15.05
C GLU A 165 13.17 2.62 15.90
N THR A 166 13.18 2.43 17.21
CA THR A 166 12.63 3.41 18.16
C THR A 166 13.58 4.59 18.30
N ILE A 167 13.07 5.83 18.33
CA ILE A 167 13.93 7.02 18.54
C ILE A 167 14.76 6.92 19.84
N TRP A 168 14.22 6.28 20.88
CA TRP A 168 14.89 6.06 22.16
C TRP A 168 16.00 4.99 22.11
N GLU A 169 15.93 4.07 21.16
CA GLU A 169 16.99 3.07 20.93
C GLU A 169 18.09 3.66 20.04
N ALA A 170 17.71 4.41 19.00
CA ALA A 170 18.64 5.07 18.09
C ALA A 170 19.40 6.24 18.77
N PHE A 171 18.73 6.95 19.67
CA PHE A 171 19.24 8.15 20.36
C PHE A 171 18.85 8.14 21.85
N PRO A 172 19.41 7.23 22.67
CA PRO A 172 19.03 7.06 24.07
C PRO A 172 19.25 8.30 24.93
N GLU A 173 20.20 9.16 24.56
CA GLU A 173 20.49 10.41 25.27
C GLU A 173 19.32 11.40 25.22
N THR A 174 18.41 11.27 24.24
CA THR A 174 17.23 12.14 24.14
C THR A 174 16.28 11.99 25.33
N LEU A 175 16.29 10.84 26.01
CA LEU A 175 15.50 10.58 27.23
C LEU A 175 15.88 11.51 28.38
N GLU A 176 17.11 12.04 28.38
CA GLU A 176 17.61 12.95 29.40
C GLU A 176 17.48 14.43 29.00
N THR A 177 16.78 14.71 27.90
CA THR A 177 16.61 16.07 27.36
C THR A 177 15.15 16.48 27.28
N ASP A 178 14.91 17.77 27.00
CA ASP A 178 13.56 18.29 26.78
C ASP A 178 12.87 17.72 25.53
N ILE A 179 13.61 17.02 24.65
CA ILE A 179 13.06 16.33 23.47
C ILE A 179 12.04 15.28 23.90
N TYR A 180 12.36 14.43 24.87
CA TYR A 180 11.45 13.39 25.35
C TYR A 180 10.16 14.00 25.92
N ASN A 181 10.30 15.00 26.78
CA ASN A 181 9.15 15.67 27.41
C ASN A 181 8.27 16.35 26.36
N ALA A 182 8.87 16.99 25.36
CA ALA A 182 8.12 17.63 24.28
C ALA A 182 7.32 16.60 23.47
N TYR A 183 7.90 15.43 23.18
CA TYR A 183 7.26 14.37 22.39
C TYR A 183 6.05 13.81 23.12
N VAL A 184 6.24 13.43 24.38
CA VAL A 184 5.16 12.93 25.25
C VAL A 184 4.07 13.99 25.44
N SER A 185 4.44 15.26 25.55
CA SER A 185 3.47 16.35 25.68
C SER A 185 2.62 16.51 24.42
N VAL A 186 3.19 16.42 23.20
CA VAL A 186 2.42 16.56 21.97
C VAL A 186 1.45 15.39 21.80
N ALA A 187 1.93 14.16 22.02
CA ALA A 187 1.12 12.94 21.90
C ALA A 187 -0.04 12.86 22.92
N THR A 188 0.05 13.56 24.05
CA THR A 188 -1.02 13.57 25.07
C THR A 188 -1.96 14.77 24.96
N SER A 189 -1.50 15.89 24.40
CA SER A 189 -2.24 17.16 24.42
C SER A 189 -2.79 17.60 23.05
N GLN A 190 -2.40 16.95 21.94
CA GLN A 190 -2.77 17.29 20.56
C GLN A 190 -2.45 18.74 20.13
N LYS A 191 -1.54 19.41 20.86
CA LYS A 191 -1.04 20.74 20.47
C LYS A 191 0.38 20.59 19.95
N SER A 192 0.68 21.26 18.84
CA SER A 192 2.05 21.33 18.34
C SER A 192 2.98 22.00 19.36
N HIS A 193 4.25 21.62 19.33
CA HIS A 193 5.28 22.16 20.21
C HIS A 193 6.53 22.44 19.40
N VAL A 194 7.16 23.60 19.65
CA VAL A 194 8.47 23.96 19.12
C VAL A 194 9.44 24.04 20.27
N ILE A 195 10.59 23.38 20.15
CA ILE A 195 11.66 23.42 21.14
C ILE A 195 12.99 23.73 20.47
N GLU A 196 13.86 24.42 21.19
CA GLU A 196 15.27 24.61 20.81
C GLU A 196 16.16 23.88 21.82
N GLN A 197 16.97 22.93 21.36
CA GLN A 197 17.81 22.11 22.23
C GLN A 197 19.18 21.89 21.61
N TYR A 198 20.24 22.14 22.37
CA TYR A 198 21.58 21.66 22.03
C TYR A 198 21.65 20.16 22.27
N TYR A 199 22.05 19.40 21.24
CA TYR A 199 22.20 17.96 21.33
C TYR A 199 23.68 17.58 21.29
N PRO A 200 24.31 17.27 22.44
CA PRO A 200 25.74 17.02 22.52
C PRO A 200 26.26 15.93 21.59
N PRO A 201 25.58 14.77 21.37
CA PRO A 201 26.09 13.72 20.49
C PRO A 201 26.27 14.14 19.02
N LEU A 202 25.52 15.16 18.56
CA LEU A 202 25.66 15.72 17.21
C LEU A 202 26.35 17.10 17.20
N GLU A 203 26.74 17.59 18.38
CA GLU A 203 27.44 18.85 18.62
C GLU A 203 26.76 20.09 18.00
N THR A 204 25.43 20.10 17.91
CA THR A 204 24.68 21.19 17.27
C THR A 204 23.38 21.53 18.01
N TRP A 205 22.88 22.73 17.77
CA TRP A 205 21.55 23.15 18.17
C TRP A 205 20.51 22.64 17.18
N PHE A 206 19.36 22.21 17.71
CA PHE A 206 18.19 21.82 16.96
C PHE A 206 17.02 22.70 17.34
N GLU A 207 16.33 23.24 16.35
CA GLU A 207 14.95 23.71 16.50
C GLU A 207 14.05 22.59 15.97
N ILE A 208 13.23 22.00 16.84
CA ILE A 208 12.38 20.84 16.51
C ILE A 208 10.92 21.28 16.59
N HIS A 209 10.22 21.14 15.47
CA HIS A 209 8.78 21.37 15.38
C HIS A 209 8.07 20.02 15.42
N ILE A 210 7.25 19.83 16.45
CA ILE A 210 6.61 18.55 16.75
C ILE A 210 5.11 18.71 16.56
N TYR A 211 4.54 17.85 15.73
CA TYR A 211 3.12 17.84 15.40
C TYR A 211 2.55 16.44 15.67
N ASP A 212 1.36 16.39 16.24
CA ASP A 212 0.60 15.14 16.31
C ASP A 212 -0.07 14.89 14.97
N TRP A 213 0.08 13.67 14.46
CA TRP A 213 -0.47 13.23 13.16
C TRP A 213 -1.23 11.89 13.26
N ALA A 214 -1.32 11.34 14.48
CA ALA A 214 -2.00 10.08 14.79
C ALA A 214 -3.51 10.27 15.03
#